data_AF-A0A800F254-F1
#
_entry.id   AF-A0A800F254-F1
#
_cell.length_a   1.000
_cell.length_b   1.000
_cell.length_c   1.000
_cell.angle_alpha   90.00
_cell.angle_beta   90.00
_cell.angle_gamma   90.00
#
_symmetry.space_group_name_H-M   'P 1'
#
loop_
_entity.id
_entity.type
_entity.pdbx_description
1 polymer ?
#
loop_
_entity_poly.entity_id
_entity_poly.type
_entity_poly.pdbx_seq_one_letter_code
_entity_poly.pdbx_strand_id
1 'polypeptide(L)'
;MSVLGKYVPKNKIRIVTAASLFDGHDASINIMRRIIQSTGCEVIHLGHDRSVEDVVNCAIQEDAQAIAITSYQGGHNEYFKYMYDLLNEKGAGHIKIWGGGGGVILPDEIKELMDYGIAKIFTPDDGRNLGLQGMINELIEGSDFPTGLNLNGAITSLDKNDPLAIGQLISAAENFPEKHQDILNSITKNAALSKVPVIGITGTGGAGKSSLVDEIIRRFLIDFEEKHIGIISVDPSKRKTGGALLGDRIRMNAIRDPRVYMRSLATRQSNLALSKHISEAIDILKIAGFDLIILETSGIGQSDTEIIEHSDISMYVMTPDYGAATQLEKIDMLDFADIISVNKFDKRGAQDALRDVKKQFKRNQELWDSKDETLPVFGTIASQFNDPGTNSLYKALIDLVSNKTKSTLKSGFEITDEMSEKIYIIPPKRTRYLSEIADNNRQYGEWVVAQSELAQSLYNIHETIEALKEKADSDLIKILKK
;
A
#
# COMPACT_ATOMS: atom_id res chain seq x y z
N MET A 1 16.22 31.96 13.14
CA MET A 1 14.84 31.44 13.24
C MET A 1 14.86 30.29 14.22
N SER A 2 14.20 30.45 15.37
CA SER A 2 14.02 29.36 16.33
C SER A 2 13.28 28.22 15.64
N VAL A 3 13.81 27.00 15.70
CA VAL A 3 13.10 25.81 15.24
C VAL A 3 11.84 25.71 16.10
N LEU A 4 10.67 26.00 15.54
CA LEU A 4 9.38 25.75 16.18
C LEU A 4 9.38 24.29 16.62
N GLY A 5 9.17 24.06 17.92
CA GLY A 5 9.05 22.71 18.48
C GLY A 5 7.92 21.96 17.81
N LYS A 6 8.04 20.64 17.72
CA LYS A 6 6.95 19.79 17.22
C LYS A 6 5.81 19.80 18.22
N TYR A 7 4.58 20.01 17.75
CA TYR A 7 3.39 19.79 18.57
C TYR A 7 3.32 18.31 18.97
N VAL A 8 2.90 18.02 20.20
CA VAL A 8 2.74 16.64 20.70
C VAL A 8 1.25 16.37 20.85
N PRO A 9 0.66 15.51 19.99
CA PRO A 9 -0.74 15.12 20.10
C PRO A 9 -1.12 14.57 21.47
N LYS A 10 -2.26 15.01 22.00
CA LYS A 10 -2.88 14.43 23.20
C LYS A 10 -3.65 13.15 22.86
N ASN A 11 -4.25 13.11 21.66
CA ASN A 11 -5.01 11.98 21.17
C ASN A 11 -4.27 11.24 20.04
N LYS A 12 -4.76 10.05 19.68
CA LYS A 12 -4.31 9.32 18.48
C LYS A 12 -4.94 9.92 17.24
N ILE A 13 -4.26 10.89 16.65
CA ILE A 13 -4.74 11.63 15.48
C ILE A 13 -4.50 10.84 14.21
N ARG A 14 -5.58 10.62 13.46
CA ARG A 14 -5.64 9.97 12.15
C ARG A 14 -5.96 11.03 11.10
N ILE A 15 -5.19 11.06 10.02
CA ILE A 15 -5.32 12.07 8.95
C ILE A 15 -5.35 11.39 7.60
N VAL A 16 -6.42 11.63 6.82
CA VAL A 16 -6.49 11.22 5.41
C VAL A 16 -5.78 12.27 4.56
N THR A 17 -4.87 11.84 3.68
CA THR A 17 -4.10 12.75 2.81
C THR A 17 -4.24 12.34 1.34
N ALA A 18 -4.56 13.30 0.47
CA ALA A 18 -4.70 13.07 -0.96
C ALA A 18 -4.41 14.34 -1.79
N ALA A 19 -4.14 14.18 -3.09
CA ALA A 19 -4.32 15.26 -4.06
C ALA A 19 -5.71 15.16 -4.72
N SER A 20 -6.26 16.31 -5.14
CA SER A 20 -7.62 16.40 -5.69
C SER A 20 -7.83 15.60 -6.99
N LEU A 21 -9.07 15.53 -7.45
CA LEU A 21 -9.44 14.83 -8.68
C LEU A 21 -8.71 15.43 -9.90
N PHE A 22 -8.18 14.57 -10.78
CA PHE A 22 -7.36 14.93 -11.93
C PHE A 22 -6.10 15.74 -11.61
N ASP A 23 -5.67 15.76 -10.35
CA ASP A 23 -4.44 16.40 -9.92
C ASP A 23 -3.34 15.34 -9.69
N GLY A 24 -2.29 15.39 -10.52
CA GLY A 24 -1.09 14.56 -10.38
C GLY A 24 0.00 15.16 -9.49
N HIS A 25 -0.19 16.37 -8.92
CA HIS A 25 0.83 17.07 -8.14
C HIS A 25 0.93 16.51 -6.71
N ASP A 26 1.52 15.33 -6.58
CA ASP A 26 1.64 14.64 -5.30
C ASP A 26 2.88 15.05 -4.48
N ALA A 27 3.80 15.83 -5.06
CA ALA A 27 5.06 16.20 -4.44
C ALA A 27 4.86 16.94 -3.10
N SER A 28 3.94 17.91 -3.08
CA SER A 28 3.62 18.71 -1.90
C SER A 28 2.99 17.85 -0.80
N ILE A 29 1.95 17.07 -1.11
CA ILE A 29 1.28 16.22 -0.12
C ILE A 29 2.21 15.13 0.42
N ASN A 30 3.14 14.62 -0.40
CA ASN A 30 4.16 13.67 0.02
C ASN A 30 5.12 14.25 1.06
N ILE A 31 5.49 15.54 0.95
CA ILE A 31 6.30 16.23 1.95
C ILE A 31 5.48 16.43 3.23
N MET A 32 4.25 16.95 3.10
CA MET A 32 3.37 17.23 4.25
C MET A 32 3.09 15.97 5.07
N ARG A 33 2.70 14.85 4.43
CA ARG A 33 2.41 13.59 5.13
C ARG A 33 3.61 13.03 5.88
N ARG A 34 4.83 13.23 5.39
CA ARG A 34 6.06 12.80 6.08
C ARG A 34 6.24 13.58 7.39
N ILE A 35 5.95 14.87 7.36
CA ILE A 35 6.04 15.74 8.55
C ILE A 35 4.93 15.38 9.54
N ILE A 36 3.69 15.18 9.07
CA ILE A 36 2.56 14.70 9.88
C ILE A 36 2.91 13.39 10.59
N GLN A 37 3.36 12.37 9.84
CA GLN A 37 3.79 11.09 10.42
C GLN A 37 4.93 11.27 11.43
N SER A 38 5.88 12.18 11.14
CA SER A 38 7.02 12.45 12.04
C SER A 38 6.64 13.20 13.32
N THR A 39 5.42 13.73 13.38
CA THR A 39 4.83 14.43 14.54
C THR A 39 3.96 13.49 15.38
N GLY A 40 3.81 12.23 14.97
CA GLY A 40 3.17 11.18 15.76
C GLY A 40 1.76 10.79 15.33
N CYS A 41 1.28 11.32 14.20
CA CYS A 41 -0.03 10.98 13.65
C CYS A 41 0.01 9.70 12.79
N GLU A 42 -1.14 9.05 12.69
CA GLU A 42 -1.40 7.94 11.76
C GLU A 42 -1.91 8.53 10.44
N VAL A 43 -1.19 8.33 9.34
CA VAL A 43 -1.54 8.92 8.04
C VAL A 43 -2.07 7.87 7.09
N ILE A 44 -3.32 8.03 6.68
CA ILE A 44 -3.95 7.24 5.62
C ILE A 44 -3.72 8.00 4.32
N HIS A 45 -2.81 7.52 3.49
CA HIS A 45 -2.44 8.21 2.27
C HIS A 45 -3.11 7.59 1.05
N LEU A 46 -3.90 8.38 0.33
CA LEU A 46 -4.59 7.93 -0.88
C LEU A 46 -3.81 8.24 -2.16
N GLY A 47 -2.71 8.98 -2.10
CA GLY A 47 -1.96 9.39 -3.30
C GLY A 47 -2.64 10.55 -4.00
N HIS A 48 -2.78 10.45 -5.32
CA HIS A 48 -3.26 11.52 -6.19
C HIS A 48 -4.49 11.09 -7.01
N ASP A 49 -5.08 12.01 -7.75
CA ASP A 49 -6.27 11.77 -8.59
C ASP A 49 -7.44 11.13 -7.80
N ARG A 50 -7.88 11.81 -6.74
CA ARG A 50 -8.94 11.30 -5.85
C ARG A 50 -10.21 12.14 -5.93
N SER A 51 -11.34 11.47 -6.18
CA SER A 51 -12.66 12.08 -6.11
C SER A 51 -12.98 12.50 -4.67
N VAL A 52 -13.92 13.44 -4.51
CA VAL A 52 -14.41 13.82 -3.17
C VAL A 52 -15.01 12.60 -2.46
N GLU A 53 -15.78 11.80 -3.17
CA GLU A 53 -16.42 10.60 -2.63
C GLU A 53 -15.40 9.59 -2.09
N ASP A 54 -14.33 9.31 -2.84
CA ASP A 54 -13.25 8.42 -2.41
C ASP A 54 -12.62 8.89 -1.08
N VAL A 55 -12.33 10.19 -0.99
CA VAL A 55 -11.70 10.78 0.19
C VAL A 55 -12.65 10.77 1.39
N VAL A 56 -13.90 11.17 1.19
CA VAL A 56 -14.90 11.24 2.27
C VAL A 56 -15.23 9.84 2.78
N ASN A 57 -15.48 8.88 1.90
CA ASN A 57 -15.75 7.48 2.31
C ASN A 57 -14.56 6.91 3.09
N CYS A 58 -13.33 7.17 2.64
CA CYS A 58 -12.13 6.78 3.38
C CYS A 58 -12.10 7.43 4.77
N ALA A 59 -12.28 8.75 4.87
CA ALA A 59 -12.23 9.45 6.15
C ALA A 59 -13.28 8.96 7.16
N ILE A 60 -14.47 8.61 6.68
CA ILE A 60 -15.55 8.03 7.50
C ILE A 60 -15.19 6.63 7.98
N GLN A 61 -14.79 5.73 7.08
CA GLN A 61 -14.39 4.36 7.45
C GLN A 61 -13.20 4.34 8.44
N GLU A 62 -12.26 5.25 8.23
CA GLU A 62 -11.07 5.39 9.06
C GLU A 62 -11.30 6.20 10.36
N ASP A 63 -12.51 6.74 10.56
CA ASP A 63 -12.91 7.64 11.66
C ASP A 63 -11.82 8.69 11.95
N ALA A 64 -11.41 9.37 10.88
CA ALA A 64 -10.29 10.30 10.90
C ALA A 64 -10.70 11.66 11.49
N GLN A 65 -9.82 12.29 12.27
CA GLN A 65 -10.07 13.65 12.76
C GLN A 65 -9.98 14.70 11.65
N ALA A 66 -9.18 14.42 10.61
CA ALA A 66 -8.91 15.39 9.56
C ALA A 66 -8.68 14.77 8.18
N ILE A 67 -8.99 15.57 7.17
CA ILE A 67 -8.62 15.37 5.77
C ILE A 67 -7.67 16.51 5.39
N ALA A 68 -6.56 16.20 4.73
CA ALA A 68 -5.64 17.19 4.16
C ALA A 68 -5.50 16.98 2.64
N ILE A 69 -5.94 17.98 1.87
CA ILE A 69 -5.95 17.96 0.41
C ILE A 69 -4.96 18.95 -0.18
N THR A 70 -4.25 18.53 -1.23
CA THR A 70 -3.60 19.46 -2.15
C THR A 70 -4.38 19.58 -3.45
N SER A 71 -4.58 20.81 -3.93
CA SER A 71 -5.24 21.07 -5.21
C SER A 71 -4.47 22.13 -6.01
N TYR A 72 -3.88 21.72 -7.12
CA TYR A 72 -3.06 22.56 -8.00
C TYR A 72 -3.64 22.76 -9.41
N GLN A 73 -4.76 22.09 -9.74
CA GLN A 73 -5.38 22.14 -11.08
C GLN A 73 -6.56 23.10 -11.20
N GLY A 74 -6.97 23.77 -10.11
CA GLY A 74 -8.20 24.56 -10.08
C GLY A 74 -9.45 23.71 -9.76
N GLY A 75 -10.63 24.33 -9.77
CA GLY A 75 -11.89 23.69 -9.33
C GLY A 75 -11.91 23.39 -7.82
N HIS A 76 -10.99 24.00 -7.07
CA HIS A 76 -10.83 23.78 -5.63
C HIS A 76 -12.05 24.25 -4.84
N ASN A 77 -12.71 25.33 -5.25
CA ASN A 77 -13.88 25.85 -4.54
C ASN A 77 -15.00 24.82 -4.50
N GLU A 78 -15.35 24.26 -5.66
CA GLU A 78 -16.38 23.24 -5.81
C GLU A 78 -15.95 21.95 -5.12
N TYR A 79 -14.69 21.53 -5.27
CA TYR A 79 -14.16 20.32 -4.65
C TYR A 79 -14.24 20.36 -3.10
N PHE A 80 -13.80 21.46 -2.49
CA PHE A 80 -13.82 21.62 -1.03
C PHE A 80 -15.25 21.78 -0.49
N LYS A 81 -16.11 22.58 -1.15
CA LYS A 81 -17.50 22.74 -0.73
C LYS A 81 -18.26 21.42 -0.82
N TYR A 82 -18.11 20.68 -1.92
CA TYR A 82 -18.73 19.38 -2.07
C TYR A 82 -18.26 18.39 -1.00
N MET A 83 -16.97 18.41 -0.65
CA MET A 83 -16.43 17.60 0.45
C MET A 83 -17.07 17.93 1.79
N TYR A 84 -17.24 19.22 2.09
CA TYR A 84 -17.90 19.68 3.31
C TYR A 84 -19.37 19.24 3.36
N ASP A 85 -20.10 19.44 2.26
CA ASP A 85 -21.51 19.07 2.16
C ASP A 85 -21.70 17.57 2.33
N LEU A 86 -20.89 16.76 1.63
CA LEU A 86 -20.97 15.30 1.68
C LEU A 86 -20.63 14.73 3.07
N LEU A 87 -19.67 15.34 3.79
CA LEU A 87 -19.39 14.96 5.18
C LEU A 87 -20.59 15.25 6.09
N ASN A 88 -21.22 16.41 5.93
CA ASN A 88 -22.39 16.77 6.74
C ASN A 88 -23.60 15.88 6.40
N GLU A 89 -23.84 15.60 5.12
CA GLU A 89 -24.89 14.68 4.67
C GLU A 89 -24.73 13.29 5.28
N LYS A 90 -23.49 12.79 5.36
CA LYS A 90 -23.17 11.49 5.96
C LYS A 90 -22.98 11.51 7.49
N GLY A 91 -23.34 12.61 8.16
CA GLY A 91 -23.24 12.73 9.63
C GLY A 91 -21.81 12.82 10.17
N ALA A 92 -20.82 13.03 9.30
CA ALA A 92 -19.40 13.08 9.60
C ALA A 92 -18.82 14.51 9.61
N GLY A 93 -19.65 15.52 9.88
CA GLY A 93 -19.26 16.94 9.93
C GLY A 93 -18.21 17.31 11.01
N HIS A 94 -17.87 16.37 11.90
CA HIS A 94 -16.81 16.55 12.89
C HIS A 94 -15.40 16.43 12.26
N ILE A 95 -15.27 15.82 11.08
CA ILE A 95 -13.99 15.65 10.38
C ILE A 95 -13.56 17.00 9.79
N LYS A 96 -12.38 17.47 10.18
CA LYS A 96 -11.88 18.79 9.74
C LYS A 96 -11.19 18.72 8.39
N ILE A 97 -11.57 19.61 7.47
CA ILE A 97 -10.95 19.70 6.14
C ILE A 97 -9.84 20.76 6.16
N TRP A 98 -8.65 20.37 5.71
CA TRP A 98 -7.48 21.22 5.55
C TRP A 98 -7.00 21.18 4.11
N GLY A 99 -6.46 22.29 3.61
CA GLY A 99 -6.06 22.37 2.21
C GLY A 99 -4.84 23.22 1.91
N GLY A 100 -4.33 23.09 0.70
CA GLY A 100 -3.32 23.98 0.13
C GLY A 100 -3.20 23.80 -1.39
N GLY A 101 -2.92 24.89 -2.11
CA GLY A 101 -2.78 24.87 -3.57
C GLY A 101 -1.66 25.77 -4.09
N GLY A 102 -0.75 26.20 -3.22
CA GLY A 102 0.23 27.22 -3.54
C GLY A 102 -0.47 28.53 -3.94
N GLY A 103 -0.08 29.10 -5.09
CA GLY A 103 -0.69 30.32 -5.62
C GLY A 103 -1.97 30.12 -6.43
N VAL A 104 -2.50 28.90 -6.52
CA VAL A 104 -3.70 28.59 -7.31
C VAL A 104 -5.00 29.04 -6.62
N ILE A 105 -5.02 29.02 -5.29
CA ILE A 105 -6.18 29.41 -4.48
C ILE A 105 -5.98 30.86 -4.03
N LEU A 106 -6.84 31.75 -4.48
CA LEU A 106 -6.74 33.19 -4.23
C LEU A 106 -7.18 33.55 -2.79
N PRO A 107 -6.70 34.67 -2.20
CA PRO A 107 -7.07 35.05 -0.84
C PRO A 107 -8.58 35.17 -0.59
N ASP A 108 -9.35 35.69 -1.55
CA ASP A 108 -10.81 35.82 -1.43
C ASP A 108 -11.49 34.44 -1.45
N GLU A 109 -11.00 33.50 -2.27
CA GLU A 109 -11.48 32.11 -2.32
C GLU A 109 -11.13 31.35 -1.04
N ILE A 110 -9.94 31.57 -0.48
CA ILE A 110 -9.54 31.00 0.82
C ILE A 110 -10.51 31.46 1.90
N LYS A 111 -10.81 32.75 1.94
CA LYS A 111 -11.77 33.31 2.90
C LYS A 111 -13.15 32.69 2.71
N GLU A 112 -13.63 32.61 1.48
CA GLU A 112 -14.93 31.99 1.16
C GLU A 112 -15.00 30.52 1.60
N LEU A 113 -13.96 29.74 1.33
CA LEU A 113 -13.89 28.33 1.76
C LEU A 113 -13.85 28.19 3.28
N MET A 114 -13.11 29.05 3.97
CA MET A 114 -13.05 29.04 5.43
C MET A 114 -14.38 29.47 6.06
N ASP A 115 -15.05 30.49 5.50
CA ASP A 115 -16.38 30.92 5.91
C ASP A 115 -17.43 29.82 5.66
N TYR A 116 -17.23 28.96 4.64
CA TYR A 116 -18.09 27.82 4.34
C TYR A 116 -17.97 26.67 5.36
N GLY A 117 -16.79 26.52 5.99
CA GLY A 117 -16.54 25.50 7.01
C GLY A 117 -15.24 24.71 6.87
N ILE A 118 -14.39 25.04 5.89
CA ILE A 118 -13.04 24.48 5.77
C ILE A 118 -12.16 25.02 6.91
N ALA A 119 -11.43 24.14 7.62
CA ALA A 119 -10.70 24.53 8.83
C ALA A 119 -9.57 25.53 8.53
N LYS A 120 -8.78 25.27 7.48
CA LYS A 120 -7.79 26.21 6.96
C LYS A 120 -7.33 25.81 5.56
N ILE A 121 -7.14 26.80 4.69
CA ILE A 121 -6.35 26.67 3.46
C ILE A 121 -5.03 27.41 3.65
N PHE A 122 -3.90 26.70 3.55
CA PHE A 122 -2.57 27.29 3.72
C PHE A 122 -2.13 28.02 2.45
N THR A 123 -1.71 29.27 2.63
CA THR A 123 -1.10 30.11 1.60
C THR A 123 0.41 29.87 1.48
N PRO A 124 1.06 30.30 0.38
CA PRO A 124 2.52 30.38 0.31
C PRO A 124 3.12 31.22 1.44
N ASP A 125 2.41 32.26 1.90
CA ASP A 125 2.86 33.13 2.98
C ASP A 125 2.84 32.46 4.34
N ASP A 126 1.84 31.62 4.62
CA ASP A 126 1.85 30.75 5.80
C ASP A 126 3.10 29.86 5.79
N GLY A 127 3.44 29.29 4.63
CA GLY A 127 4.66 28.50 4.47
C GLY A 127 5.95 29.28 4.74
N ARG A 128 6.01 30.57 4.34
CA ARG A 128 7.15 31.46 4.60
C ARG A 128 7.24 31.86 6.08
N ASN A 129 6.10 32.10 6.72
CA ASN A 129 6.03 32.63 8.08
C ASN A 129 6.15 31.54 9.15
N LEU A 130 5.40 30.44 9.00
CA LEU A 130 5.32 29.34 9.96
C LEU A 130 6.38 28.26 9.69
N GLY A 131 6.84 28.17 8.44
CA GLY A 131 7.57 27.01 7.95
C GLY A 131 6.66 25.77 7.83
N LEU A 132 7.18 24.72 7.19
CA LEU A 132 6.42 23.48 6.98
C LEU A 132 5.98 22.83 8.30
N GLN A 133 6.85 22.79 9.31
CA GLN A 133 6.51 22.21 10.61
C GLN A 133 5.45 23.04 11.35
N GLY A 134 5.48 24.38 11.24
CA GLY A 134 4.49 25.24 11.88
C GLY A 134 3.08 25.04 11.29
N MET A 135 2.97 24.93 9.96
CA MET A 135 1.68 24.59 9.32
C MET A 135 1.15 23.24 9.78
N ILE A 136 2.02 22.23 9.90
CA ILE A 136 1.60 20.91 10.39
C ILE A 136 1.24 20.95 11.88
N ASN A 137 1.91 21.77 12.70
CA ASN A 137 1.52 21.94 14.09
C ASN A 137 0.10 22.52 14.19
N GLU A 138 -0.23 23.56 13.42
CA GLU A 138 -1.59 24.13 13.41
C GLU A 138 -2.64 23.12 12.94
N LEU A 139 -2.33 22.35 11.89
CA LEU A 139 -3.21 21.30 11.38
C LEU A 139 -3.50 20.25 12.46
N ILE A 140 -2.46 19.79 13.16
CA ILE A 140 -2.56 18.75 14.17
C ILE A 140 -3.25 19.28 15.43
N GLU A 141 -2.85 20.45 15.94
CA GLU A 141 -3.47 21.08 17.11
C GLU A 141 -4.95 21.37 16.85
N GLY A 142 -5.27 21.88 15.67
CA GLY A 142 -6.64 22.10 15.24
C GLY A 142 -7.46 20.80 15.12
N SER A 143 -6.82 19.64 14.98
CA SER A 143 -7.48 18.33 14.81
C SER A 143 -7.35 17.40 16.02
N ASP A 144 -6.81 17.88 17.14
CA ASP A 144 -6.50 17.07 18.32
C ASP A 144 -7.73 16.90 19.25
N PHE A 145 -8.73 16.15 18.77
CA PHE A 145 -9.91 15.77 19.55
C PHE A 145 -10.03 14.24 19.66
N PRO A 146 -10.66 13.73 20.74
CA PRO A 146 -10.80 12.29 20.93
C PRO A 146 -11.86 11.71 20.00
N THR A 147 -11.51 10.65 19.28
CA THR A 147 -12.45 9.82 18.50
C THR A 147 -12.76 8.52 19.25
N GLY A 148 -14.02 8.07 19.19
CA GLY A 148 -14.49 6.90 19.93
C GLY A 148 -14.80 7.14 21.42
N LEU A 149 -14.81 8.39 21.91
CA LEU A 149 -15.11 8.69 23.33
C LEU A 149 -16.62 8.61 23.65
N ASN A 150 -17.46 9.04 22.72
CA ASN A 150 -18.92 9.03 22.85
C ASN A 150 -19.49 8.30 21.63
N LEU A 151 -20.17 7.19 21.88
CA LEU A 151 -20.89 6.42 20.86
C LEU A 151 -22.33 6.91 20.89
N ASN A 152 -22.70 7.86 20.01
CA ASN A 152 -24.01 8.54 19.98
C ASN A 152 -25.19 7.61 19.63
N GLY A 153 -25.43 6.55 20.41
CA GLY A 153 -26.48 5.55 20.17
C GLY A 153 -26.12 4.43 19.18
N ALA A 154 -24.90 4.42 18.64
CA ALA A 154 -24.37 3.52 17.59
C ALA A 154 -24.44 2.00 17.89
N ILE A 155 -24.96 1.59 19.05
CA ILE A 155 -24.90 0.21 19.56
C ILE A 155 -26.23 -0.53 19.39
N THR A 156 -27.34 0.18 19.21
CA THR A 156 -28.66 -0.48 19.18
C THR A 156 -28.94 -1.22 17.86
N SER A 157 -28.29 -0.83 16.76
CA SER A 157 -28.33 -1.56 15.48
C SER A 157 -27.07 -1.27 14.66
N LEU A 158 -26.04 -2.11 14.80
CA LEU A 158 -24.86 -2.04 13.94
C LEU A 158 -25.18 -2.73 12.61
N ASP A 159 -25.02 -2.02 11.49
CA ASP A 159 -25.30 -2.52 10.15
C ASP A 159 -24.09 -2.22 9.25
N LYS A 160 -23.76 -3.15 8.34
CA LYS A 160 -22.69 -2.98 7.34
C LYS A 160 -22.85 -1.74 6.46
N ASN A 161 -24.06 -1.21 6.33
CA ASN A 161 -24.37 0.01 5.60
C ASN A 161 -24.12 1.29 6.40
N ASP A 162 -23.70 1.21 7.66
CA ASP A 162 -23.31 2.35 8.50
C ASP A 162 -21.79 2.35 8.77
N PRO A 163 -20.96 2.76 7.78
CA PRO A 163 -19.52 2.79 7.94
C PRO A 163 -19.06 3.76 9.03
N LEU A 164 -19.86 4.80 9.34
CA LEU A 164 -19.54 5.77 10.38
C LEU A 164 -19.63 5.13 11.77
N ALA A 165 -20.73 4.44 12.06
CA ALA A 165 -20.89 3.72 13.32
C ALA A 165 -19.82 2.65 13.51
N ILE A 166 -19.51 1.89 12.46
CA ILE A 166 -18.43 0.88 12.49
C ILE A 166 -17.09 1.54 12.79
N GLY A 167 -16.73 2.61 12.07
CA GLY A 167 -15.47 3.33 12.26
C GLY A 167 -15.32 3.89 13.68
N GLN A 168 -16.36 4.49 14.22
CA GLN A 168 -16.38 5.04 15.58
C GLN A 168 -16.27 3.97 16.66
N LEU A 169 -16.91 2.82 16.46
CA LEU A 169 -16.87 1.70 17.40
C LEU A 169 -15.48 1.05 17.42
N ILE A 170 -14.82 0.94 16.27
CA ILE A 170 -13.41 0.50 16.20
C ILE A 170 -12.52 1.51 16.92
N SER A 171 -12.68 2.82 16.67
CA SER A 171 -11.91 3.84 17.40
C SER A 171 -12.16 3.80 18.92
N ALA A 172 -13.39 3.50 19.35
CA ALA A 172 -13.71 3.35 20.77
C ALA A 172 -12.98 2.15 21.39
N ALA A 173 -12.91 1.01 20.68
CA ALA A 173 -12.13 -0.14 21.10
C ALA A 173 -10.63 0.18 21.17
N GLU A 174 -10.09 0.91 20.19
CA GLU A 174 -8.67 1.26 20.11
C GLU A 174 -8.21 2.30 21.14
N ASN A 175 -9.06 3.27 21.48
CA ASN A 175 -8.68 4.46 22.25
C ASN A 175 -9.25 4.47 23.67
N PHE A 176 -10.43 3.90 23.88
CA PHE A 176 -11.17 3.95 25.15
C PHE A 176 -11.78 2.59 25.56
N PRO A 177 -11.02 1.47 25.52
CA PRO A 177 -11.56 0.14 25.77
C PRO A 177 -12.18 -0.01 27.17
N GLU A 178 -11.57 0.60 28.19
CA GLU A 178 -12.08 0.55 29.57
C GLU A 178 -13.43 1.28 29.73
N LYS A 179 -13.63 2.39 29.02
CA LYS A 179 -14.86 3.17 29.08
C LYS A 179 -16.03 2.46 28.40
N HIS A 180 -15.73 1.67 27.36
CA HIS A 180 -16.73 0.96 26.56
C HIS A 180 -16.75 -0.55 26.82
N GLN A 181 -16.20 -0.99 27.95
CA GLN A 181 -16.02 -2.41 28.27
C GLN A 181 -17.32 -3.22 28.19
N ASP A 182 -18.44 -2.71 28.71
CA ASP A 182 -19.72 -3.42 28.68
C ASP A 182 -20.21 -3.69 27.24
N ILE A 183 -20.03 -2.69 26.37
CA ILE A 183 -20.44 -2.74 24.97
C ILE A 183 -19.52 -3.71 24.21
N LEU A 184 -18.20 -3.59 24.39
CA LEU A 184 -17.22 -4.47 23.76
C LEU A 184 -17.40 -5.93 24.20
N ASN A 185 -17.66 -6.16 25.49
CA ASN A 185 -17.97 -7.50 26.00
C ASN A 185 -19.25 -8.08 25.38
N SER A 186 -20.28 -7.25 25.18
CA SER A 186 -21.50 -7.68 24.49
C SER A 186 -21.23 -8.02 23.02
N ILE A 187 -20.42 -7.22 22.34
CA ILE A 187 -20.01 -7.45 20.94
C ILE A 187 -19.27 -8.78 20.83
N THR A 188 -18.23 -9.01 21.65
CA THR A 188 -17.46 -10.26 21.63
C THR A 188 -18.33 -11.48 21.93
N LYS A 189 -19.26 -11.39 22.89
CA LYS A 189 -20.21 -12.49 23.17
C LYS A 189 -21.10 -12.82 21.98
N ASN A 190 -21.63 -11.80 21.30
CA ASN A 190 -22.47 -12.00 20.12
C ASN A 190 -21.63 -12.47 18.92
N ALA A 191 -20.40 -11.98 18.77
CA ALA A 191 -19.52 -12.30 17.66
C ALA A 191 -19.07 -13.76 17.71
N ALA A 192 -18.95 -14.33 18.91
CA ALA A 192 -18.71 -15.77 19.10
C ALA A 192 -19.83 -16.67 18.53
N LEU A 193 -21.03 -16.15 18.33
CA LEU A 193 -22.14 -16.86 17.67
C LEU A 193 -22.15 -16.65 16.15
N SER A 194 -21.38 -15.69 15.65
CA SER A 194 -21.28 -15.39 14.23
C SER A 194 -20.53 -16.49 13.49
N LYS A 195 -20.96 -16.76 12.26
CA LYS A 195 -20.32 -17.72 11.34
C LYS A 195 -19.62 -17.02 10.17
N VAL A 196 -19.42 -15.71 10.28
CA VAL A 196 -18.75 -14.93 9.25
C VAL A 196 -17.29 -15.38 9.20
N PRO A 197 -16.82 -15.90 8.05
CA PRO A 197 -15.46 -16.38 7.90
C PRO A 197 -14.45 -15.22 7.92
N VAL A 198 -13.29 -15.47 8.53
CA VAL A 198 -12.14 -14.55 8.55
C VAL A 198 -10.95 -15.18 7.84
N ILE A 199 -10.46 -14.51 6.79
CA ILE A 199 -9.24 -14.88 6.07
C ILE A 199 -8.10 -13.99 6.57
N GLY A 200 -7.08 -14.61 7.15
CA GLY A 200 -5.83 -13.96 7.53
C GLY A 200 -4.81 -14.05 6.40
N ILE A 201 -4.37 -12.91 5.88
CA ILE A 201 -3.39 -12.82 4.80
C ILE A 201 -2.09 -12.23 5.37
N THR A 202 -1.04 -13.03 5.36
CA THR A 202 0.28 -12.65 5.83
C THR A 202 1.36 -12.95 4.80
N GLY A 203 2.59 -12.47 5.01
CA GLY A 203 3.65 -12.62 4.03
C GLY A 203 4.76 -11.59 4.14
N THR A 204 5.85 -11.85 3.41
CA THR A 204 7.05 -11.00 3.47
C THR A 204 6.79 -9.58 2.95
N GLY A 205 7.53 -8.62 3.52
CA GLY A 205 7.48 -7.22 3.10
C GLY A 205 7.70 -7.06 1.59
N GLY A 206 6.76 -6.39 0.91
CA GLY A 206 6.85 -6.16 -0.53
C GLY A 206 6.51 -7.37 -1.39
N ALA A 207 6.00 -8.49 -0.84
CA ALA A 207 5.52 -9.62 -1.62
C ALA A 207 4.32 -9.30 -2.54
N GLY A 208 3.63 -8.19 -2.28
CA GLY A 208 2.45 -7.76 -3.03
C GLY A 208 1.14 -8.21 -2.38
N LYS A 209 1.09 -8.28 -1.05
CA LYS A 209 -0.10 -8.67 -0.27
C LYS A 209 -1.30 -7.80 -0.59
N SER A 210 -1.21 -6.49 -0.35
CA SER A 210 -2.31 -5.55 -0.58
C SER A 210 -2.78 -5.54 -2.04
N SER A 211 -1.87 -5.72 -3.00
CA SER A 211 -2.24 -5.87 -4.42
C SER A 211 -2.98 -7.18 -4.69
N LEU A 212 -2.59 -8.27 -4.05
CA LEU A 212 -3.27 -9.55 -4.16
C LEU A 212 -4.64 -9.53 -3.44
N VAL A 213 -4.72 -8.86 -2.30
CA VAL A 213 -5.99 -8.60 -1.58
C VAL A 213 -6.94 -7.80 -2.48
N ASP A 214 -6.46 -6.75 -3.15
CA ASP A 214 -7.26 -5.98 -4.12
C ASP A 214 -7.82 -6.86 -5.24
N GLU A 215 -6.99 -7.73 -5.81
CA GLU A 215 -7.41 -8.67 -6.86
C GLU A 215 -8.39 -9.73 -6.33
N ILE A 216 -8.28 -10.16 -5.07
CA ILE A 216 -9.26 -11.05 -4.41
C ILE A 216 -10.59 -10.32 -4.22
N ILE A 217 -10.59 -9.08 -3.73
CA ILE A 217 -11.79 -8.24 -3.56
C ILE A 217 -12.47 -8.05 -4.90
N ARG A 218 -11.71 -7.71 -5.95
CA ARG A 218 -12.25 -7.55 -7.30
C ARG A 218 -12.98 -8.79 -7.79
N ARG A 219 -12.41 -9.98 -7.57
CA ARG A 219 -13.03 -11.26 -7.96
C ARG A 219 -14.24 -11.57 -7.09
N PHE A 220 -14.17 -11.29 -5.80
CA PHE A 220 -15.30 -11.42 -4.88
C PHE A 220 -16.52 -10.59 -5.31
N LEU A 221 -16.30 -9.32 -5.68
CA LEU A 221 -17.35 -8.41 -6.13
C LEU A 221 -17.98 -8.82 -7.47
N ILE A 222 -17.22 -9.54 -8.33
CA ILE A 222 -17.70 -10.10 -9.59
C ILE A 222 -18.50 -11.40 -9.35
N ASP A 223 -17.99 -12.26 -8.47
CA ASP A 223 -18.59 -13.56 -8.16
C ASP A 223 -19.88 -13.43 -7.34
N PHE A 224 -19.98 -12.39 -6.51
CA PHE A 224 -21.12 -12.17 -5.64
C PHE A 224 -21.70 -10.75 -5.77
N GLU A 225 -22.93 -10.65 -6.27
CA GLU A 225 -23.63 -9.37 -6.49
C GLU A 225 -24.04 -8.69 -5.16
N GLU A 226 -24.52 -9.46 -4.18
CA GLU A 226 -25.13 -8.89 -2.96
C GLU A 226 -24.26 -9.03 -1.70
N LYS A 227 -23.07 -9.63 -1.82
CA LYS A 227 -22.20 -9.96 -0.68
C LYS A 227 -21.27 -8.82 -0.32
N HIS A 228 -21.07 -8.64 0.97
CA HIS A 228 -20.27 -7.54 1.53
C HIS A 228 -18.99 -8.07 2.15
N ILE A 229 -17.90 -7.34 1.97
CA ILE A 229 -16.57 -7.71 2.46
C ILE A 229 -15.99 -6.63 3.37
N GLY A 230 -15.53 -7.05 4.54
CA GLY A 230 -14.85 -6.18 5.51
C GLY A 230 -13.34 -6.45 5.50
N ILE A 231 -12.53 -5.40 5.52
CA ILE A 231 -11.07 -5.50 5.43
C ILE A 231 -10.46 -4.77 6.61
N ILE A 232 -9.55 -5.44 7.30
CA ILE A 232 -8.69 -4.85 8.33
C ILE A 232 -7.26 -5.02 7.83
N SER A 233 -6.59 -3.93 7.50
CA SER A 233 -5.17 -3.96 7.13
C SER A 233 -4.33 -3.38 8.26
N VAL A 234 -3.18 -3.98 8.54
CA VAL A 234 -2.30 -3.60 9.65
C VAL A 234 -0.95 -3.14 9.12
N ASP A 235 -0.57 -1.90 9.42
CA ASP A 235 0.69 -1.31 9.02
C ASP A 235 1.59 -1.00 10.24
N PRO A 236 2.93 -1.10 10.11
CA PRO A 236 3.84 -0.92 11.24
C PRO A 236 3.95 0.55 11.66
N SER A 237 3.91 0.80 12.97
CA SER A 237 4.16 2.13 13.54
C SER A 237 5.65 2.48 13.59
N LYS A 238 6.02 3.75 13.37
CA LYS A 238 7.41 4.20 13.52
C LYS A 238 7.80 4.31 14.99
N ARG A 239 8.78 3.50 15.41
CA ARG A 239 9.31 3.46 16.78
C ARG A 239 9.69 4.83 17.35
N LYS A 240 10.33 5.69 16.54
CA LYS A 240 10.88 6.97 17.02
C LYS A 240 9.81 8.04 17.22
N THR A 241 8.75 8.03 16.42
CA THR A 241 7.77 9.13 16.38
C THR A 241 6.40 8.72 16.87
N GLY A 242 6.10 7.43 16.97
CA GLY A 242 4.77 6.89 17.32
C GLY A 242 3.75 6.95 16.19
N GLY A 243 3.99 7.75 15.14
CA GLY A 243 3.13 7.84 13.97
C GLY A 243 3.30 6.68 12.99
N ALA A 244 2.31 6.49 12.11
CA ALA A 244 2.28 5.41 11.12
C ALA A 244 1.96 5.96 9.72
N LEU A 245 2.44 5.26 8.70
CA LEU A 245 1.97 5.48 7.32
C LEU A 245 1.16 4.25 6.98
N LEU A 246 -0.15 4.42 6.94
CA LEU A 246 -1.11 3.39 6.61
C LEU A 246 -1.25 3.41 5.08
N GLY A 247 -0.41 2.61 4.44
CA GLY A 247 -0.11 2.65 3.02
C GLY A 247 -0.71 1.51 2.21
N ASP A 248 -1.44 0.59 2.84
CA ASP A 248 -2.08 -0.51 2.10
C ASP A 248 -3.24 -0.01 1.21
N ARG A 249 -4.05 0.92 1.72
CA ARG A 249 -5.21 1.49 1.01
C ARG A 249 -4.86 2.14 -0.33
N ILE A 250 -3.67 2.75 -0.49
CA ILE A 250 -3.25 3.37 -1.76
C ILE A 250 -3.12 2.36 -2.90
N ARG A 251 -2.90 1.08 -2.57
CA ARG A 251 -2.67 0.00 -3.55
C ARG A 251 -3.96 -0.66 -4.01
N MET A 252 -5.07 -0.40 -3.31
CA MET A 252 -6.34 -1.07 -3.55
C MET A 252 -7.27 -0.19 -4.37
N ASN A 253 -7.70 -0.66 -5.53
CA ASN A 253 -8.65 0.02 -6.41
C ASN A 253 -10.07 -0.53 -6.28
N ALA A 254 -10.23 -1.82 -6.01
CA ALA A 254 -11.53 -2.50 -5.93
C ALA A 254 -12.32 -2.14 -4.66
N ILE A 255 -11.69 -1.48 -3.69
CA ILE A 255 -12.32 -1.02 -2.44
C ILE A 255 -13.27 0.18 -2.63
N ARG A 256 -13.38 0.74 -3.84
CA ARG A 256 -14.27 1.88 -4.17
C ARG A 256 -15.70 1.41 -4.49
N ASP A 257 -16.15 0.35 -3.83
CA ASP A 257 -17.47 -0.24 -3.99
C ASP A 257 -18.22 -0.14 -2.64
N PRO A 258 -19.50 0.27 -2.61
CA PRO A 258 -20.28 0.37 -1.38
C PRO A 258 -20.34 -0.93 -0.56
N ARG A 259 -20.14 -2.09 -1.19
CA ARG A 259 -20.12 -3.41 -0.54
C ARG A 259 -18.81 -3.70 0.20
N VAL A 260 -17.82 -2.80 0.11
CA VAL A 260 -16.49 -2.96 0.70
C VAL A 260 -16.29 -1.95 1.83
N TYR A 261 -16.03 -2.46 3.02
CA TYR A 261 -15.54 -1.67 4.15
C TYR A 261 -14.07 -1.97 4.37
N MET A 262 -13.25 -0.96 4.59
CA MET A 262 -11.85 -1.13 4.95
C MET A 262 -11.50 -0.26 6.16
N ARG A 263 -10.68 -0.79 7.07
CA ARG A 263 -10.10 -0.06 8.19
C ARG A 263 -8.60 -0.34 8.24
N SER A 264 -7.80 0.71 8.35
CA SER A 264 -6.35 0.60 8.45
C SER A 264 -5.90 0.78 9.90
N LEU A 265 -5.29 -0.23 10.50
CA LEU A 265 -4.80 -0.19 11.88
C LEU A 265 -3.28 -0.03 11.92
N ALA A 266 -2.80 0.68 12.94
CA ALA A 266 -1.37 0.75 13.23
C ALA A 266 -1.04 -0.27 14.32
N THR A 267 0.12 -0.93 14.27
CA THR A 267 0.50 -1.89 15.33
C THR A 267 0.60 -1.26 16.73
N ARG A 268 0.85 0.06 16.83
CA ARG A 268 0.97 0.88 18.06
C ARG A 268 2.00 0.38 19.10
N GLN A 269 2.64 -0.75 18.87
CA GLN A 269 3.64 -1.37 19.74
C GLN A 269 4.85 -1.83 18.93
N SER A 270 6.01 -1.89 19.59
CA SER A 270 7.24 -2.42 19.00
C SER A 270 7.22 -3.96 19.02
N ASN A 271 7.48 -4.58 17.86
CA ASN A 271 7.72 -6.02 17.66
C ASN A 271 6.49 -6.94 17.54
N LEU A 272 5.27 -6.41 17.46
CA LEU A 272 4.09 -7.19 17.11
C LEU A 272 3.72 -6.95 15.64
N ALA A 273 3.34 -8.00 14.91
CA ALA A 273 2.80 -7.87 13.56
C ALA A 273 1.35 -7.37 13.58
N LEU A 274 0.67 -7.58 14.70
CA LEU A 274 -0.75 -7.31 14.91
C LEU A 274 -0.98 -6.25 16.01
N SER A 275 -2.05 -5.47 15.87
CA SER A 275 -2.56 -4.57 16.91
C SER A 275 -3.33 -5.36 17.97
N LYS A 276 -3.22 -4.96 19.24
CA LYS A 276 -3.95 -5.56 20.37
C LYS A 276 -5.47 -5.59 20.19
N HIS A 277 -6.01 -4.70 19.36
CA HIS A 277 -7.44 -4.48 19.18
C HIS A 277 -8.02 -5.12 17.91
N ILE A 278 -7.27 -6.04 17.29
CA ILE A 278 -7.71 -6.71 16.06
C ILE A 278 -8.91 -7.61 16.31
N SER A 279 -8.95 -8.31 17.44
CA SER A 279 -10.08 -9.18 17.78
C SER A 279 -11.37 -8.36 17.89
N GLU A 280 -11.31 -7.22 18.54
CA GLU A 280 -12.44 -6.31 18.69
C GLU A 280 -12.88 -5.75 17.33
N ALA A 281 -11.93 -5.34 16.47
CA ALA A 281 -12.26 -4.87 15.13
C ALA A 281 -12.93 -5.97 14.28
N ILE A 282 -12.43 -7.22 14.34
CA ILE A 282 -13.05 -8.37 13.67
C ILE A 282 -14.45 -8.62 14.22
N ASP A 283 -14.62 -8.64 15.55
CA ASP A 283 -15.91 -8.90 16.19
C ASP A 283 -16.94 -7.83 15.81
N ILE A 284 -16.53 -6.57 15.73
CA ILE A 284 -17.38 -5.46 15.24
C ILE A 284 -17.87 -5.75 13.81
N LEU A 285 -16.98 -6.15 12.89
CA LEU A 285 -17.37 -6.50 11.52
C LEU A 285 -18.26 -7.76 11.47
N LYS A 286 -18.00 -8.75 12.33
CA LYS A 286 -18.84 -9.96 12.44
C LYS A 286 -20.28 -9.61 12.83
N ILE A 287 -20.46 -8.64 13.74
CA ILE A 287 -21.77 -8.18 14.20
C ILE A 287 -22.44 -7.22 13.21
N ALA A 288 -21.67 -6.41 12.49
CA ALA A 288 -22.20 -5.55 11.43
C ALA A 288 -22.81 -6.35 10.25
N GLY A 289 -22.53 -7.66 10.15
CA GLY A 289 -23.17 -8.54 9.18
C GLY A 289 -22.46 -8.61 7.82
N PHE A 290 -21.15 -8.39 7.79
CA PHE A 290 -20.33 -8.69 6.60
C PHE A 290 -20.36 -10.17 6.27
N ASP A 291 -20.24 -10.53 4.99
CA ASP A 291 -20.28 -11.92 4.54
C ASP A 291 -18.89 -12.58 4.55
N LEU A 292 -17.83 -11.78 4.48
CA LEU A 292 -16.44 -12.21 4.54
C LEU A 292 -15.59 -11.11 5.18
N ILE A 293 -14.62 -11.49 6.01
CA ILE A 293 -13.64 -10.56 6.59
C ILE A 293 -12.23 -10.95 6.13
N ILE A 294 -11.45 -9.98 5.68
CA ILE A 294 -10.02 -10.13 5.38
C ILE A 294 -9.21 -9.37 6.44
N LEU A 295 -8.27 -10.05 7.08
CA LEU A 295 -7.25 -9.46 7.94
C LEU A 295 -5.89 -9.52 7.23
N GLU A 296 -5.37 -8.38 6.78
CA GLU A 296 -4.03 -8.26 6.22
C GLU A 296 -3.02 -7.82 7.30
N THR A 297 -1.93 -8.56 7.45
CA THR A 297 -0.85 -8.19 8.37
C THR A 297 0.17 -7.25 7.73
N SER A 298 0.95 -6.59 8.58
CA SER A 298 2.15 -5.88 8.11
C SER A 298 3.14 -6.85 7.44
N GLY A 299 4.07 -6.35 6.63
CA GLY A 299 5.13 -7.21 6.07
C GLY A 299 5.95 -7.89 7.16
N ILE A 300 5.64 -9.16 7.44
CA ILE A 300 6.27 -9.91 8.54
C ILE A 300 7.65 -10.46 8.15
N GLY A 301 8.43 -10.77 9.19
CA GLY A 301 9.57 -11.68 9.09
C GLY A 301 9.11 -13.14 8.91
N GLN A 302 10.06 -14.07 8.80
CA GLN A 302 9.78 -15.48 8.47
C GLN A 302 9.13 -16.30 9.60
N SER A 303 9.03 -15.75 10.83
CA SER A 303 8.67 -16.49 12.06
C SER A 303 7.41 -15.96 12.77
N ASP A 304 6.60 -15.16 12.08
CA ASP A 304 5.42 -14.51 12.69
C ASP A 304 4.15 -15.27 12.32
N THR A 305 3.47 -15.81 13.33
CA THR A 305 2.30 -16.70 13.19
C THR A 305 1.05 -16.12 13.87
N GLU A 306 1.10 -14.88 14.37
CA GLU A 306 0.00 -14.25 15.14
C GLU A 306 -1.32 -14.19 14.34
N ILE A 307 -1.26 -14.14 13.01
CA ILE A 307 -2.43 -14.10 12.13
C ILE A 307 -3.37 -15.31 12.30
N ILE A 308 -2.83 -16.47 12.70
CA ILE A 308 -3.59 -17.71 12.83
C ILE A 308 -4.57 -17.62 13.99
N GLU A 309 -4.21 -16.92 15.07
CA GLU A 309 -5.06 -16.79 16.26
C GLU A 309 -6.33 -15.95 15.99
N HIS A 310 -6.31 -15.16 14.91
CA HIS A 310 -7.38 -14.24 14.53
C HIS A 310 -8.07 -14.59 13.21
N SER A 311 -7.78 -15.74 12.60
CA SER A 311 -8.37 -16.14 11.32
C SER A 311 -8.83 -17.60 11.29
N ASP A 312 -9.92 -17.85 10.55
CA ASP A 312 -10.39 -19.21 10.28
C ASP A 312 -9.53 -19.89 9.21
N ILE A 313 -9.04 -19.09 8.26
CA ILE A 313 -8.17 -19.52 7.15
C ILE A 313 -6.98 -18.59 7.07
N SER A 314 -5.80 -19.18 6.96
CA SER A 314 -4.55 -18.45 6.81
C SER A 314 -3.98 -18.61 5.41
N MET A 315 -3.55 -17.50 4.83
CA MET A 315 -2.94 -17.42 3.51
C MET A 315 -1.55 -16.79 3.62
N TYR A 316 -0.54 -17.48 3.09
CA TYR A 316 0.83 -16.97 3.05
C TYR A 316 1.22 -16.48 1.66
N VAL A 317 1.66 -15.24 1.56
CA VAL A 317 2.11 -14.61 0.30
C VAL A 317 3.63 -14.42 0.32
N MET A 318 4.30 -14.98 -0.68
CA MET A 318 5.75 -14.84 -0.84
C MET A 318 6.12 -14.50 -2.28
N THR A 319 7.39 -14.22 -2.53
CA THR A 319 7.92 -14.05 -3.89
C THR A 319 8.83 -15.21 -4.26
N PRO A 320 9.13 -15.43 -5.55
CA PRO A 320 10.14 -16.39 -6.00
C PRO A 320 11.54 -16.17 -5.42
N ASP A 321 11.81 -14.99 -4.83
CA ASP A 321 13.10 -14.64 -4.27
C ASP A 321 13.13 -14.92 -2.76
N TYR A 322 13.48 -16.15 -2.38
CA TYR A 322 13.62 -16.61 -0.99
C TYR A 322 15.04 -17.14 -0.67
N GLY A 323 15.99 -16.97 -1.60
CA GLY A 323 17.34 -17.51 -1.48
C GLY A 323 17.40 -19.01 -1.81
N ALA A 324 18.09 -19.79 -0.98
CA ALA A 324 18.23 -21.24 -1.17
C ALA A 324 16.96 -21.98 -0.72
N ALA A 325 16.69 -23.16 -1.31
CA ALA A 325 15.54 -24.00 -0.93
C ALA A 325 15.52 -24.35 0.58
N THR A 326 16.68 -24.46 1.22
CA THR A 326 16.80 -24.70 2.67
C THR A 326 16.28 -23.54 3.54
N GLN A 327 16.05 -22.36 2.97
CA GLN A 327 15.41 -21.26 3.70
C GLN A 327 13.91 -21.48 3.88
N LEU A 328 13.28 -22.30 3.02
CA LEU A 328 11.86 -22.63 3.16
C LEU A 328 11.59 -23.40 4.46
N GLU A 329 12.54 -24.21 4.92
CA GLU A 329 12.47 -24.94 6.19
C GLU A 329 12.46 -24.02 7.43
N LYS A 330 12.71 -22.72 7.26
CA LYS A 330 12.72 -21.72 8.35
C LYS A 330 11.51 -20.80 8.34
N ILE A 331 10.61 -20.97 7.38
CA ILE A 331 9.41 -20.14 7.26
C ILE A 331 8.28 -20.87 7.99
N ASP A 332 8.03 -20.48 9.24
CA ASP A 332 7.03 -21.12 10.09
C ASP A 332 5.64 -21.10 9.43
N MET A 333 5.31 -20.01 8.72
CA MET A 333 4.03 -19.91 8.00
C MET A 333 3.81 -20.99 6.93
N LEU A 334 4.84 -21.68 6.43
CA LEU A 334 4.65 -22.81 5.52
C LEU A 334 4.11 -24.07 6.24
N ASP A 335 4.23 -24.14 7.56
CA ASP A 335 3.63 -25.22 8.36
C ASP A 335 2.15 -24.96 8.65
N PHE A 336 1.76 -23.69 8.75
CA PHE A 336 0.43 -23.31 9.21
C PHE A 336 -0.52 -22.79 8.13
N ALA A 337 0.00 -22.28 7.01
CA ALA A 337 -0.83 -21.73 5.95
C ALA A 337 -1.76 -22.78 5.35
N ASP A 338 -3.06 -22.48 5.27
CA ASP A 338 -4.01 -23.33 4.56
C ASP A 338 -3.83 -23.23 3.03
N ILE A 339 -3.33 -22.07 2.55
CA ILE A 339 -3.10 -21.79 1.14
C ILE A 339 -1.91 -20.84 0.95
N ILE A 340 -1.11 -21.08 -0.07
CA ILE A 340 0.12 -20.32 -0.34
C ILE A 340 0.05 -19.69 -1.73
N SER A 341 0.45 -18.43 -1.81
CA SER A 341 0.62 -17.67 -3.04
C SER A 341 2.08 -17.30 -3.25
N VAL A 342 2.69 -17.85 -4.30
CA VAL A 342 3.99 -17.41 -4.83
C VAL A 342 3.72 -16.28 -5.84
N ASN A 343 3.58 -15.06 -5.33
CA ASN A 343 3.25 -13.87 -6.11
C ASN A 343 4.47 -13.30 -6.86
N LYS A 344 4.24 -12.42 -7.84
CA LYS A 344 5.26 -11.94 -8.78
C LYS A 344 5.83 -13.07 -9.63
N PHE A 345 4.94 -13.94 -10.09
CA PHE A 345 5.27 -15.11 -10.89
C PHE A 345 5.83 -14.79 -12.29
N ASP A 346 5.78 -13.51 -12.68
CA ASP A 346 6.48 -12.94 -13.83
C ASP A 346 8.01 -13.01 -13.69
N LYS A 347 8.53 -12.99 -12.44
CA LYS A 347 9.96 -13.03 -12.15
C LYS A 347 10.65 -14.32 -12.62
N ARG A 348 11.97 -14.22 -12.83
CA ARG A 348 12.83 -15.36 -13.15
C ARG A 348 12.88 -16.34 -11.97
N GLY A 349 12.89 -17.64 -12.26
CA GLY A 349 12.93 -18.69 -11.24
C GLY A 349 11.58 -19.00 -10.58
N ALA A 350 10.48 -18.35 -11.00
CA ALA A 350 9.16 -18.54 -10.41
C ALA A 350 8.64 -19.99 -10.49
N GLN A 351 8.92 -20.71 -11.58
CA GLN A 351 8.53 -22.12 -11.72
C GLN A 351 9.30 -23.03 -10.76
N ASP A 352 10.62 -22.82 -10.62
CA ASP A 352 11.45 -23.55 -9.67
C ASP A 352 11.00 -23.24 -8.23
N ALA A 353 10.72 -21.96 -7.95
CA ALA A 353 10.16 -21.51 -6.68
C ALA A 353 8.85 -22.22 -6.33
N LEU A 354 7.91 -22.30 -7.27
CA LEU A 354 6.64 -23.00 -7.06
C LEU A 354 6.87 -24.47 -6.71
N ARG A 355 7.79 -25.13 -7.42
CA ARG A 355 8.11 -26.54 -7.21
C ARG A 355 8.73 -26.77 -5.83
N ASP A 356 9.67 -25.93 -5.42
CA ASP A 356 10.33 -26.03 -4.12
C ASP A 356 9.35 -25.79 -2.98
N VAL A 357 8.49 -24.76 -3.09
CA VAL A 357 7.44 -24.48 -2.10
C VAL A 357 6.43 -25.61 -2.02
N LYS A 358 5.99 -26.19 -3.15
CA LYS A 358 5.11 -27.38 -3.17
C LYS A 358 5.74 -28.56 -2.46
N LYS A 359 7.02 -28.86 -2.73
CA LYS A 359 7.73 -29.93 -2.04
C LYS A 359 7.84 -29.67 -0.54
N GLN A 360 8.14 -28.44 -0.14
CA GLN A 360 8.24 -28.11 1.28
C GLN A 360 6.87 -28.24 1.96
N PHE A 361 5.82 -27.68 1.38
CA PHE A 361 4.45 -27.80 1.90
C PHE A 361 4.03 -29.28 2.04
N LYS A 362 4.32 -30.10 1.03
CA LYS A 362 4.05 -31.54 1.05
C LYS A 362 4.77 -32.26 2.20
N ARG A 363 6.01 -31.87 2.51
CA ARG A 363 6.77 -32.40 3.66
C ARG A 363 6.17 -31.97 4.99
N ASN A 364 5.85 -30.68 5.12
CA ASN A 364 5.30 -30.09 6.34
C ASN A 364 3.95 -30.72 6.72
N GLN A 365 3.11 -30.99 5.71
CA GLN A 365 1.77 -31.60 5.90
C GLN A 365 1.78 -33.14 5.82
N GLU A 366 2.96 -33.76 5.67
CA GLU A 366 3.12 -35.22 5.52
C GLU A 366 2.31 -35.87 4.37
N LEU A 367 2.03 -35.10 3.31
CA LEU A 367 1.15 -35.49 2.20
C LEU A 367 1.87 -36.27 1.10
N TRP A 368 2.66 -37.30 1.43
CA TRP A 368 3.61 -37.97 0.52
C TRP A 368 3.00 -38.52 -0.78
N ASP A 369 1.75 -39.00 -0.72
CA ASP A 369 1.03 -39.60 -1.86
C ASP A 369 0.21 -38.60 -2.67
N SER A 370 0.05 -37.35 -2.19
CA SER A 370 -0.70 -36.32 -2.89
C SER A 370 0.01 -35.87 -4.16
N LYS A 371 -0.76 -35.57 -5.20
CA LYS A 371 -0.22 -35.02 -6.45
C LYS A 371 0.14 -33.55 -6.26
N ASP A 372 1.21 -33.11 -6.92
CA ASP A 372 1.68 -31.72 -6.80
C ASP A 372 0.63 -30.71 -7.33
N GLU A 373 -0.23 -31.11 -8.28
CA GLU A 373 -1.31 -30.25 -8.78
C GLU A 373 -2.44 -30.01 -7.77
N THR A 374 -2.63 -30.90 -6.79
CA THR A 374 -3.71 -30.78 -5.80
C THR A 374 -3.30 -29.99 -4.55
N LEU A 375 -2.02 -29.65 -4.42
CA LEU A 375 -1.53 -28.88 -3.28
C LEU A 375 -2.00 -27.41 -3.38
N PRO A 376 -2.40 -26.77 -2.27
CA PRO A 376 -2.91 -25.40 -2.24
C PRO A 376 -1.78 -24.37 -2.35
N VAL A 377 -0.94 -24.50 -3.37
CA VAL A 377 0.20 -23.62 -3.65
C VAL A 377 0.10 -23.10 -5.08
N PHE A 378 -0.11 -21.80 -5.22
CA PHE A 378 -0.43 -21.14 -6.49
C PHE A 378 0.64 -20.12 -6.87
N GLY A 379 0.98 -20.07 -8.16
CA GLY A 379 1.75 -18.96 -8.72
C GLY A 379 0.80 -17.84 -9.14
N THR A 380 1.05 -16.60 -8.71
CA THR A 380 0.16 -15.46 -9.00
C THR A 380 0.92 -14.23 -9.49
N ILE A 381 0.24 -13.40 -10.30
CA ILE A 381 0.76 -12.12 -10.78
C ILE A 381 -0.30 -11.05 -10.50
N ALA A 382 -0.35 -10.56 -9.26
CA ALA A 382 -1.34 -9.54 -8.87
C ALA A 382 -1.23 -8.21 -9.66
N SER A 383 -0.10 -7.95 -10.31
CA SER A 383 0.08 -6.79 -11.19
C SER A 383 -0.50 -6.97 -12.60
N GLN A 384 -0.91 -8.18 -12.96
CA GLN A 384 -1.50 -8.49 -14.26
C GLN A 384 -3.02 -8.56 -14.11
N PHE A 385 -3.70 -7.70 -14.85
CA PHE A 385 -5.16 -7.70 -14.88
C PHE A 385 -5.68 -9.06 -15.35
N ASN A 386 -6.64 -9.60 -14.61
CA ASN A 386 -7.28 -10.90 -14.88
C ASN A 386 -6.27 -12.06 -14.99
N ASP A 387 -5.22 -12.06 -14.16
CA ASP A 387 -4.25 -13.15 -14.10
C ASP A 387 -4.91 -14.51 -13.80
N PRO A 388 -4.75 -15.52 -14.69
CA PRO A 388 -5.27 -16.88 -14.48
C PRO A 388 -4.80 -17.57 -13.20
N GLY A 389 -3.55 -17.33 -12.78
CA GLY A 389 -3.03 -17.85 -11.52
C GLY A 389 -3.80 -17.32 -10.31
N THR A 390 -4.09 -16.02 -10.31
CA THR A 390 -4.91 -15.35 -9.29
C THR A 390 -6.37 -15.80 -9.35
N ASN A 391 -6.92 -16.09 -10.54
CA ASN A 391 -8.26 -16.68 -10.70
C ASN A 391 -8.36 -18.06 -10.04
N SER A 392 -7.35 -18.91 -10.26
CA SER A 392 -7.27 -20.25 -9.67
C SER A 392 -7.12 -20.20 -8.15
N LEU A 393 -6.26 -19.29 -7.66
CA LEU A 393 -6.09 -19.04 -6.23
C LEU A 393 -7.41 -18.59 -5.60
N TYR A 394 -8.11 -17.62 -6.19
CA TYR A 394 -9.37 -17.09 -5.67
C TYR A 394 -10.43 -18.19 -5.53
N LYS A 395 -10.63 -19.00 -6.57
CA LYS A 395 -11.59 -20.10 -6.54
C LYS A 395 -11.25 -21.12 -5.44
N ALA A 396 -9.99 -21.53 -5.36
CA ALA A 396 -9.52 -22.44 -4.31
C ALA A 396 -9.69 -21.85 -2.91
N LEU A 397 -9.44 -20.55 -2.73
CA LEU A 397 -9.61 -19.84 -1.46
C LEU A 397 -11.09 -19.82 -1.03
N ILE A 398 -12.03 -19.47 -1.92
CA ILE A 398 -13.46 -19.44 -1.58
C ILE A 398 -14.01 -20.85 -1.33
N ASP A 399 -13.60 -21.85 -2.11
CA ASP A 399 -13.99 -23.24 -1.86
C ASP A 399 -13.46 -23.73 -0.50
N LEU A 400 -12.23 -23.37 -0.14
CA LEU A 400 -11.64 -23.64 1.17
C LEU A 400 -12.43 -22.94 2.30
N VAL A 401 -12.80 -21.66 2.11
CA VAL A 401 -13.67 -20.90 3.03
C VAL A 401 -14.99 -21.61 3.25
N SER A 402 -15.70 -21.94 2.17
CA SER A 402 -16.98 -22.67 2.24
C SER A 402 -16.83 -23.99 2.99
N ASN A 403 -15.78 -24.77 2.71
CA ASN A 403 -15.58 -26.09 3.30
C ASN A 403 -15.20 -26.04 4.79
N LYS A 404 -14.25 -25.17 5.17
CA LYS A 404 -13.71 -25.11 6.54
C LYS A 404 -14.70 -24.41 7.51
N THR A 405 -15.38 -23.37 7.05
CA THR A 405 -16.26 -22.54 7.89
C THR A 405 -17.74 -22.90 7.78
N LYS A 406 -18.10 -23.76 6.81
CA LYS A 406 -19.51 -24.07 6.44
C LYS A 406 -20.32 -22.82 6.09
N SER A 407 -19.64 -21.80 5.56
CA SER A 407 -20.28 -20.57 5.09
C SER A 407 -21.12 -20.81 3.84
N THR A 408 -21.99 -19.86 3.52
CA THR A 408 -22.83 -19.92 2.31
C THR A 408 -22.12 -19.37 1.06
N LEU A 409 -20.82 -19.09 1.13
CA LEU A 409 -20.04 -18.52 0.04
C LEU A 409 -19.72 -19.59 -1.00
N LYS A 410 -20.69 -19.90 -1.86
CA LYS A 410 -20.52 -20.82 -2.98
C LYS A 410 -20.17 -20.02 -4.23
N SER A 411 -18.89 -20.07 -4.61
CA SER A 411 -18.38 -19.37 -5.78
C SER A 411 -18.92 -19.98 -7.08
N GLY A 412 -19.50 -19.14 -7.94
CA GLY A 412 -19.86 -19.45 -9.33
C GLY A 412 -18.72 -19.11 -10.31
N PHE A 413 -17.57 -18.67 -9.81
CA PHE A 413 -16.42 -18.24 -10.60
C PHE A 413 -15.86 -19.39 -11.44
N GLU A 414 -15.92 -19.25 -12.76
CA GLU A 414 -15.34 -20.21 -13.71
C GLU A 414 -13.85 -19.93 -13.92
N ILE A 415 -13.02 -20.96 -13.78
CA ILE A 415 -11.60 -20.89 -14.13
C ILE A 415 -11.50 -21.16 -15.63
N THR A 416 -10.90 -20.24 -16.38
CA THR A 416 -10.48 -20.52 -17.76
C THR A 416 -9.16 -21.29 -17.74
N ASP A 417 -9.01 -22.31 -18.59
CA ASP A 417 -7.77 -23.10 -18.75
C ASP A 417 -6.62 -22.30 -19.40
N GLU A 418 -6.76 -20.98 -19.52
CA GLU A 418 -5.75 -20.11 -20.11
C GLU A 418 -4.54 -20.03 -19.16
N MET A 419 -3.37 -20.39 -19.65
CA MET A 419 -2.13 -20.13 -18.91
C MET A 419 -1.89 -18.61 -18.90
N SER A 420 -1.42 -18.06 -17.77
CA SER A 420 -0.98 -16.67 -17.71
C SER A 420 0.10 -16.43 -18.79
N GLU A 421 -0.27 -15.78 -19.90
CA GLU A 421 0.70 -15.34 -20.87
C GLU A 421 1.57 -14.25 -20.24
N LYS A 422 2.88 -14.48 -20.18
CA LYS A 422 3.82 -13.49 -19.67
C LYS A 422 3.98 -12.37 -20.69
N ILE A 423 3.27 -11.26 -20.48
CA ILE A 423 3.43 -10.05 -21.27
C ILE A 423 4.72 -9.34 -20.83
N TYR A 424 5.81 -9.58 -21.55
CA TYR A 424 7.06 -8.87 -21.33
C TYR A 424 7.11 -7.61 -22.19
N ILE A 425 7.07 -6.42 -21.56
CA ILE A 425 7.40 -5.17 -22.26
C ILE A 425 8.88 -5.19 -22.69
N ILE A 426 9.77 -5.63 -21.79
CA ILE A 426 11.19 -5.83 -22.07
C ILE A 426 11.50 -7.32 -21.91
N PRO A 427 11.91 -8.03 -22.97
CA PRO A 427 12.30 -9.43 -22.88
C PRO A 427 13.41 -9.64 -21.83
N PRO A 428 13.39 -10.73 -21.03
CA PRO A 428 14.39 -10.95 -19.98
C PRO A 428 15.85 -10.87 -20.46
N LYS A 429 16.11 -11.31 -21.70
CA LYS A 429 17.43 -11.22 -22.37
C LYS A 429 17.92 -9.79 -22.64
N ARG A 430 17.06 -8.77 -22.54
CA ARG A 430 17.37 -7.35 -22.79
C ARG A 430 17.28 -6.50 -21.53
N THR A 431 17.17 -7.08 -20.34
CA THR A 431 17.09 -6.34 -19.07
C THR A 431 18.27 -5.38 -18.83
N ARG A 432 19.44 -5.67 -19.40
CA ARG A 432 20.67 -4.84 -19.25
C ARG A 432 20.92 -3.88 -20.42
N TYR A 433 19.93 -3.61 -21.27
CA TYR A 433 20.08 -2.75 -22.45
C TYR A 433 20.67 -1.35 -22.15
N LEU A 434 20.33 -0.72 -21.01
CA LEU A 434 20.92 0.57 -20.63
C LEU A 434 22.40 0.45 -20.25
N SER A 435 22.81 -0.66 -19.64
CA SER A 435 24.23 -0.94 -19.40
C SER A 435 24.97 -1.16 -20.71
N GLU A 436 24.38 -1.92 -21.65
CA GLU A 436 24.95 -2.14 -22.98
C GLU A 436 25.15 -0.81 -23.73
N ILE A 437 24.18 0.12 -23.66
CA ILE A 437 24.30 1.47 -24.24
C ILE A 437 25.41 2.27 -23.56
N ALA A 438 25.49 2.26 -22.23
CA ALA A 438 26.53 2.97 -21.50
C ALA A 438 27.93 2.43 -21.80
N ASP A 439 28.09 1.12 -21.86
CA ASP A 439 29.35 0.46 -22.18
C ASP A 439 29.76 0.72 -23.63
N ASN A 440 28.81 0.73 -24.57
CA ASN A 440 29.08 1.11 -25.96
C ASN A 440 29.61 2.55 -26.09
N ASN A 441 29.01 3.51 -25.38
CA ASN A 441 29.49 4.90 -25.38
C ASN A 441 30.89 5.03 -24.78
N ARG A 442 31.20 4.28 -23.72
CA ARG A 442 32.55 4.25 -23.12
C ARG A 442 33.57 3.67 -24.08
N GLN A 443 33.26 2.53 -24.72
CA GLN A 443 34.12 1.91 -25.73
C GLN A 443 34.37 2.82 -26.92
N TYR A 444 33.36 3.57 -27.36
CA TYR A 444 33.55 4.58 -28.40
C TYR A 444 34.50 5.70 -27.95
N GLY A 445 34.37 6.16 -26.70
CA GLY A 445 35.31 7.13 -26.12
C GLY A 445 36.75 6.62 -26.07
N GLU A 446 36.97 5.38 -25.63
CA GLU A 446 38.28 4.73 -25.66
C GLU A 446 38.84 4.64 -27.09
N TRP A 447 38.00 4.29 -28.06
CA TRP A 447 38.39 4.26 -29.47
C TRP A 447 38.78 5.66 -29.98
N VAL A 448 38.01 6.71 -29.65
CA VAL A 448 38.33 8.09 -30.05
C VAL A 448 39.68 8.53 -29.50
N VAL A 449 39.97 8.25 -28.22
CA VAL A 449 41.28 8.56 -27.62
C VAL A 449 42.40 7.82 -28.36
N ALA A 450 42.24 6.52 -28.58
CA ALA A 450 43.22 5.72 -29.31
C ALA A 450 43.46 6.22 -30.75
N GLN A 451 42.40 6.61 -31.47
CA GLN A 451 42.53 7.19 -32.81
C GLN A 451 43.17 8.58 -32.78
N SER A 452 42.89 9.39 -31.77
CA SER A 452 43.51 10.71 -31.60
C SER A 452 45.02 10.59 -31.34
N GLU A 453 45.44 9.67 -30.49
CA GLU A 453 46.86 9.39 -30.21
C GLU A 453 47.59 8.87 -31.45
N LEU A 454 46.95 7.99 -32.21
CA LEU A 454 47.47 7.49 -33.49
C LEU A 454 47.63 8.63 -34.50
N ALA A 455 46.60 9.47 -34.66
CA ALA A 455 46.62 10.62 -35.57
C ALA A 455 47.72 11.62 -35.18
N GLN A 456 47.90 11.89 -33.88
CA GLN A 456 48.97 12.75 -33.38
C GLN A 456 50.36 12.17 -33.69
N SER A 457 50.53 10.85 -33.51
CA SER A 457 51.79 10.16 -33.80
C SER A 457 52.14 10.23 -35.29
N LEU A 458 51.17 9.99 -36.17
CA LEU A 458 51.32 10.11 -37.62
C LEU A 458 51.66 11.55 -38.05
N TYR A 459 50.98 12.53 -37.45
CA TYR A 459 51.26 13.94 -37.71
C TYR A 459 52.70 14.32 -37.32
N ASN A 460 53.17 13.89 -36.15
CA ASN A 460 54.54 14.16 -35.70
C ASN A 460 55.60 13.54 -36.63
N ILE A 461 55.37 12.32 -37.12
CA ILE A 461 56.25 11.67 -38.10
C ILE A 461 56.26 12.46 -39.41
N HIS A 462 55.10 12.90 -39.87
CA HIS A 462 54.98 13.70 -41.09
C HIS A 462 55.78 15.01 -40.99
N GLU A 463 55.57 15.80 -39.93
CA GLU A 463 56.29 17.04 -39.68
C GLU A 463 57.82 16.80 -39.60
N THR A 464 58.24 15.71 -38.97
CA THR A 464 59.66 15.33 -38.90
C THR A 464 60.24 15.04 -40.29
N ILE A 465 59.50 14.33 -41.13
CA ILE A 465 59.90 14.06 -42.53
C ILE A 465 60.00 15.36 -43.32
N GLU A 466 59.03 16.27 -43.20
CA GLU A 466 59.06 17.57 -43.90
C GLU A 466 60.24 18.44 -43.45
N ALA A 467 60.50 18.56 -42.14
CA ALA A 467 61.63 19.31 -41.61
C ALA A 467 63.00 18.74 -42.04
N LEU A 468 63.11 17.41 -42.19
CA LEU A 468 64.34 16.76 -42.68
C LEU A 468 64.55 16.94 -44.18
N LYS A 469 63.48 17.00 -44.99
CA LYS A 469 63.58 17.33 -46.42
C LYS A 469 64.19 18.71 -46.63
N GLU A 470 63.85 19.68 -45.77
CA GLU A 470 64.43 21.04 -45.82
C GLU A 470 65.93 21.07 -45.48
N LYS A 471 66.43 20.12 -44.68
CA LYS A 471 67.84 20.03 -44.25
C LYS A 471 68.73 19.07 -45.06
N ALA A 472 68.21 18.49 -46.13
CA ALA A 472 68.94 17.69 -47.14
C ALA A 472 69.67 16.41 -46.66
N ASP A 473 69.15 15.68 -45.66
CA ASP A 473 69.69 14.37 -45.27
C ASP A 473 68.81 13.21 -45.80
N SER A 474 69.14 12.74 -47.01
CA SER A 474 68.25 11.86 -47.80
C SER A 474 68.13 10.41 -47.32
N ASP A 475 69.10 9.92 -46.54
CA ASP A 475 69.13 8.54 -46.06
C ASP A 475 68.28 8.34 -44.79
N LEU A 476 68.23 9.34 -43.90
CA LEU A 476 67.37 9.32 -42.72
C LEU A 476 65.87 9.34 -43.09
N ILE A 477 65.52 10.09 -44.15
CA ILE A 477 64.15 10.23 -44.66
C ILE A 477 63.59 8.88 -45.16
N LYS A 478 64.43 8.00 -45.73
CA LYS A 478 64.00 6.67 -46.19
C LYS A 478 63.71 5.71 -45.04
N ILE A 479 64.39 5.86 -43.91
CA ILE A 479 64.20 5.02 -42.71
C ILE A 479 62.89 5.40 -42.01
N LEU A 480 62.56 6.69 -41.91
CA LEU A 480 61.34 7.18 -41.26
C LEU A 480 60.04 6.93 -42.06
N LYS A 481 60.14 6.62 -43.35
CA LYS A 481 59.00 6.34 -44.24
C LYS A 481 58.60 4.86 -44.32
N LYS A 482 59.43 3.96 -43.78
CA LYS A 482 59.13 2.52 -43.64
C LYS A 482 58.50 2.29 -42.27
#